data_AF-A0A3N5VQ43-F1
#
_entry.id   AF-A0A3N5VQ43-F1
#
_cell.length_a   1.000
_cell.length_b   1.000
_cell.length_c   1.000
_cell.angle_alpha   90.00
_cell.angle_beta   90.00
_cell.angle_gamma   90.00
#
_symmetry.space_group_name_H-M   'P 1'
#
loop_
_entity.id
_entity.type
_entity.pdbx_description
1 polymer ?
#
loop_
_entity_poly.entity_id
_entity_poly.type
_entity_poly.pdbx_seq_one_letter_code
_entity_poly.pdbx_strand_id
1 'polypeptide(L)'
;MVKAEIKELLFDFRDYTVEVTQTSPASESSTDNPLYETLDRVLKSMDPKAKMIPTMLTGATDSRGFRNKGTIAYGFHPMAPIANLSEFMGRIHGHDERIASDSLLFGIQVLHKVLRDFCG
;
A
#
# COMPACT_ATOMS: atom_id res chain seq x y z
N MET A 1 3.91 -24.70 -1.88
CA MET A 1 3.76 -24.40 -3.32
C MET A 1 5.07 -23.87 -3.88
N VAL A 2 5.46 -22.60 -3.63
CA VAL A 2 6.69 -22.01 -4.18
C VAL A 2 7.99 -22.78 -3.86
N LYS A 3 8.20 -23.24 -2.61
CA LYS A 3 9.41 -24.04 -2.28
C LYS A 3 9.48 -25.38 -3.04
N ALA A 4 8.33 -25.99 -3.33
CA ALA A 4 8.28 -27.23 -4.09
C ALA A 4 8.61 -26.95 -5.56
N GLU A 5 8.01 -25.91 -6.15
CA GLU A 5 8.32 -25.45 -7.51
C GLU A 5 9.81 -25.09 -7.68
N ILE A 6 10.40 -24.39 -6.70
CA ILE A 6 11.85 -24.09 -6.73
C ILE A 6 12.68 -25.38 -6.74
N LYS A 7 12.31 -26.40 -5.96
CA LYS A 7 13.02 -27.69 -5.96
C LYS A 7 12.88 -28.44 -7.28
N GLU A 8 11.70 -28.36 -7.91
CA GLU A 8 11.48 -28.94 -9.24
C GLU A 8 12.31 -28.22 -10.31
N LEU A 9 12.45 -26.89 -10.23
CA LEU A 9 13.29 -26.12 -11.16
C LEU A 9 14.78 -26.36 -10.97
N LEU A 10 15.22 -26.74 -9.77
CA LEU A 10 16.62 -26.99 -9.43
C LEU A 10 16.97 -28.49 -9.49
N PHE A 11 16.21 -29.31 -10.22
CA PHE A 11 16.33 -30.77 -10.19
C PHE A 11 17.69 -31.31 -10.68
N ASP A 12 18.39 -30.57 -11.54
CA ASP A 12 19.68 -30.91 -12.12
C ASP A 12 20.88 -30.35 -11.35
N PHE A 13 20.66 -29.37 -10.48
CA PHE A 13 21.67 -28.84 -9.57
C PHE A 13 21.99 -29.84 -8.45
N ARG A 14 23.27 -29.95 -8.09
CA ARG A 14 23.74 -30.77 -6.97
C ARG A 14 24.31 -29.89 -5.86
N ASP A 15 24.40 -30.45 -4.66
CA ASP A 15 25.07 -29.83 -3.50
C ASP A 15 24.51 -28.45 -3.09
N TYR A 16 23.19 -28.29 -3.08
CA TYR A 16 22.52 -27.06 -2.64
C TYR A 16 21.60 -27.28 -1.43
N THR A 17 21.35 -26.22 -0.67
CA THR A 17 20.33 -26.16 0.39
C THR A 17 19.36 -25.00 0.12
N VAL A 18 18.09 -25.20 0.45
CA VAL A 18 17.05 -24.16 0.32
C VAL A 18 16.48 -23.85 1.70
N GLU A 19 16.83 -22.67 2.20
CA GLU A 19 16.28 -22.08 3.40
C GLU A 19 15.23 -21.03 3.05
N VAL A 20 14.09 -21.06 3.75
CA VAL A 20 13.07 -20.01 3.64
C VAL A 20 13.26 -19.10 4.85
N THR A 21 13.76 -17.89 4.62
CA THR A 21 14.04 -16.92 5.67
C THR A 21 12.78 -16.15 6.11
N GLN A 22 11.87 -15.87 5.17
CA GLN A 22 10.62 -15.17 5.46
C GLN A 22 9.51 -15.60 4.51
N THR A 23 8.29 -15.68 5.04
CA THR A 23 7.07 -15.83 4.24
C THR A 23 5.92 -15.09 4.92
N SER A 24 4.94 -14.65 4.15
CA SER A 24 3.70 -14.07 4.64
C SER A 24 2.59 -14.34 3.64
N PRO A 25 1.37 -14.66 4.09
CA PRO A 25 0.23 -14.78 3.19
C PRO A 25 -0.12 -13.41 2.59
N ALA A 26 -0.73 -13.43 1.41
CA ALA A 26 -1.41 -12.24 0.88
C ALA A 26 -2.51 -11.80 1.87
N SER A 27 -2.73 -10.50 1.99
CA SER A 27 -3.74 -9.97 2.90
C SER A 27 -4.32 -8.66 2.37
N GLU A 28 -5.60 -8.46 2.64
CA GLU A 28 -6.38 -7.30 2.23
C GLU A 28 -7.36 -6.90 3.34
N SER A 29 -7.86 -5.68 3.27
CA SER A 29 -9.01 -5.25 4.08
C SER A 29 -10.20 -5.04 3.15
N SER A 30 -11.37 -5.54 3.53
CA SER A 30 -12.64 -5.24 2.84
C SER A 30 -12.84 -3.74 2.72
N THR A 31 -13.45 -3.23 1.64
CA THR A 31 -13.83 -1.81 1.52
C THR A 31 -15.14 -1.46 2.23
N ASP A 32 -15.87 -2.46 2.71
CA ASP A 32 -17.13 -2.29 3.44
C ASP A 32 -16.85 -2.06 4.94
N ASN A 33 -16.44 -0.84 5.29
CA ASN A 33 -16.28 -0.40 6.67
C ASN A 33 -16.22 1.13 6.81
N PRO A 34 -16.42 1.65 8.04
CA PRO A 34 -16.46 3.10 8.28
C PRO A 34 -15.15 3.85 7.99
N LEU A 35 -13.99 3.18 8.08
CA LEU A 35 -12.71 3.83 7.77
C LEU A 35 -12.64 4.12 6.27
N TYR A 36 -12.94 3.14 5.43
CA TYR A 36 -12.95 3.32 3.98
C TYR A 36 -13.93 4.42 3.56
N GLU A 37 -15.15 4.43 4.09
CA GLU A 37 -16.13 5.50 3.84
C GLU A 37 -15.60 6.89 4.22
N THR A 38 -14.88 6.99 5.35
CA THR A 38 -14.29 8.25 5.80
C THR A 38 -13.18 8.71 4.87
N LEU A 39 -12.30 7.80 4.40
CA LEU A 39 -11.27 8.13 3.42
C LEU A 39 -11.88 8.71 2.14
N ASP A 40 -12.93 8.07 1.60
CA ASP A 40 -13.61 8.52 0.37
C ASP A 40 -14.25 9.90 0.55
N ARG A 41 -14.99 10.07 1.64
CA ARG A 41 -15.67 11.34 1.96
C ARG A 41 -14.67 12.48 2.14
N VAL A 42 -13.57 12.24 2.84
CA VAL A 42 -12.54 13.28 3.04
C VAL A 42 -11.87 13.63 1.72
N LEU A 43 -11.49 12.65 0.90
CA LEU A 43 -10.92 12.92 -0.43
C LEU A 43 -11.87 13.76 -1.30
N LYS A 44 -13.16 13.41 -1.36
CA LYS A 44 -14.17 14.17 -2.10
C LYS A 44 -14.38 15.59 -1.58
N SER A 45 -14.19 15.81 -0.28
CA SER A 45 -14.25 17.15 0.32
C SER A 45 -13.06 18.04 -0.06
N MET A 46 -11.91 17.43 -0.39
CA MET A 46 -10.69 18.12 -0.79
C MET A 46 -10.64 18.36 -2.31
N ASP A 47 -11.15 17.41 -3.10
CA ASP A 47 -11.38 17.55 -4.54
C ASP A 47 -12.70 16.84 -4.92
N PRO A 48 -13.76 17.58 -5.30
CA PRO A 48 -15.05 16.99 -5.69
C PRO A 48 -14.98 16.04 -6.89
N LYS A 49 -13.90 16.05 -7.68
CA LYS A 49 -13.68 15.14 -8.80
C LYS A 49 -12.91 13.88 -8.41
N ALA A 50 -12.37 13.81 -7.18
CA ALA A 50 -11.63 12.67 -6.71
C ALA A 50 -12.49 11.39 -6.69
N LYS A 51 -11.88 10.28 -7.10
CA LYS A 51 -12.47 8.94 -7.04
C LYS A 51 -11.52 8.03 -6.29
N MET A 52 -11.99 7.42 -5.21
CA MET A 52 -11.21 6.42 -4.50
C MET A 52 -11.27 5.08 -5.24
N ILE A 53 -10.11 4.51 -5.56
CA ILE A 53 -9.98 3.25 -6.28
C ILE A 53 -9.20 2.27 -5.38
N PRO A 54 -9.84 1.18 -4.92
CA PRO A 54 -9.14 0.17 -4.15
C PRO A 54 -8.16 -0.56 -5.06
N THR A 55 -6.90 -0.68 -4.61
CA THR A 55 -5.82 -1.27 -5.41
C THR A 55 -5.01 -2.22 -4.54
N MET A 56 -4.57 -3.34 -5.14
CA MET A 56 -3.65 -4.28 -4.51
C MET A 56 -2.22 -3.95 -4.86
N LEU A 57 -1.36 -3.90 -3.84
CA LEU A 57 0.09 -3.73 -4.00
C LEU A 57 0.76 -5.10 -4.06
N THR A 58 1.67 -5.30 -5.01
CA THR A 58 2.46 -6.55 -5.16
C THR A 58 3.63 -6.65 -4.18
N GLY A 59 4.00 -5.54 -3.54
CA GLY A 59 4.95 -5.48 -2.42
C GLY A 59 4.33 -5.85 -1.07
N ALA A 60 5.10 -5.65 0.00
CA ALA A 60 4.68 -5.91 1.37
C ALA A 60 4.69 -4.63 2.22
N THR A 61 3.75 -4.53 3.16
CA THR A 61 3.68 -3.43 4.13
C THR A 61 3.38 -3.97 5.53
N ASP A 62 3.61 -3.15 6.55
CA ASP A 62 3.26 -3.48 7.94
C ASP A 62 1.75 -3.63 8.17
N SER A 63 0.92 -3.15 7.23
CA SER A 63 -0.53 -3.36 7.27
C SER A 63 -0.92 -4.83 7.40
N ARG A 64 -0.11 -5.77 6.85
CA ARG A 64 -0.33 -7.21 7.04
C ARG A 64 -0.32 -7.62 8.52
N GLY A 65 0.53 -7.00 9.33
CA GLY A 65 0.65 -7.30 10.76
C GLY A 65 -0.59 -6.84 11.54
N PHE A 66 -1.14 -5.68 11.19
CA PHE A 66 -2.40 -5.18 11.75
C PHE A 66 -3.59 -6.05 11.33
N ARG A 67 -3.68 -6.42 10.05
CA ARG A 67 -4.74 -7.31 9.54
C ARG A 67 -4.71 -8.69 10.18
N ASN A 68 -3.53 -9.26 10.41
CA ASN A 68 -3.39 -10.54 11.11
C ASN A 68 -3.91 -10.48 12.57
N LYS A 69 -4.02 -9.28 13.16
CA LYS A 69 -4.61 -9.06 14.48
C LYS A 69 -6.10 -8.67 14.42
N GLY A 70 -6.72 -8.75 13.24
CA GLY A 70 -8.15 -8.43 13.04
C GLY A 70 -8.44 -6.94 12.83
N THR A 71 -7.43 -6.10 12.59
CA THR A 71 -7.61 -4.66 12.36
C THR A 71 -7.69 -4.32 10.87
N ILE A 72 -8.62 -3.43 10.48
CA ILE A 72 -8.67 -2.84 9.14
C ILE A 72 -7.44 -1.96 8.93
N ALA A 73 -6.70 -2.18 7.83
CA ALA A 73 -5.52 -1.38 7.51
C ALA A 73 -5.30 -1.27 5.99
N TYR A 74 -5.18 -0.04 5.51
CA TYR A 74 -4.90 0.29 4.12
C TYR A 74 -3.54 0.99 3.98
N GLY A 75 -2.90 0.81 2.82
CA GLY A 75 -1.92 1.77 2.36
C GLY A 75 -2.65 3.00 1.83
N PHE A 76 -2.44 4.15 2.46
CA PHE A 76 -3.09 5.40 2.07
C PHE A 76 -2.09 6.56 2.12
N HIS A 77 -1.72 7.06 0.95
CA HIS A 77 -0.75 8.14 0.80
C HIS A 77 -1.33 9.21 -0.14
N PRO A 78 -2.11 10.17 0.38
CA PRO A 78 -2.73 11.21 -0.44
C PRO A 78 -1.67 12.15 -0.98
N MET A 79 -1.70 12.39 -2.28
CA MET A 79 -0.80 13.31 -2.97
C MET A 79 -1.60 14.22 -3.89
N ALA A 80 -1.04 15.39 -4.19
CA ALA A 80 -1.56 16.22 -5.27
C ALA A 80 -1.45 15.46 -6.62
N PRO A 81 -2.24 15.86 -7.65
CA PRO A 81 -2.24 15.17 -8.94
C PRO A 81 -0.84 14.94 -9.51
N ILE A 82 -0.54 13.68 -9.83
CA ILE A 82 0.75 13.26 -10.38
C ILE A 82 0.66 13.29 -11.91
N ALA A 83 1.51 14.10 -12.54
CA ALA A 83 1.52 14.24 -13.99
C ALA A 83 1.98 12.95 -14.72
N ASN A 84 2.95 12.22 -14.15
CA ASN A 84 3.47 10.97 -14.70
C ASN A 84 3.58 9.90 -13.62
N LEU A 85 2.59 8.99 -13.58
CA LEU A 85 2.55 7.94 -12.57
C LEU A 85 3.72 6.94 -12.71
N SER A 86 4.14 6.59 -13.93
CA SER A 86 5.25 5.66 -14.15
C SER A 86 6.57 6.22 -13.61
N GLU A 87 6.83 7.50 -13.87
CA GLU A 87 8.02 8.17 -13.35
C GLU A 87 7.99 8.24 -11.82
N PHE A 88 6.85 8.60 -11.24
CA PHE A 88 6.67 8.61 -9.79
C PHE A 88 6.93 7.22 -9.18
N MET A 89 6.31 6.17 -9.72
CA MET A 89 6.50 4.80 -9.24
C MET A 89 7.96 4.34 -9.37
N GLY A 90 8.65 4.74 -10.44
CA GLY A 90 10.07 4.42 -10.65
C GLY A 90 11.04 5.11 -9.67
N ARG A 91 10.60 6.16 -8.95
CA ARG A 91 11.40 6.80 -7.90
C ARG A 91 11.30 6.09 -6.56
N ILE A 92 10.27 5.29 -6.31
CA ILE A 92 10.14 4.53 -5.07
C ILE A 92 11.29 3.52 -5.01
N HIS A 93 12.17 3.65 -4.00
CA HIS A 93 13.44 2.91 -3.91
C HIS A 93 14.41 3.15 -5.08
N GLY A 94 14.16 4.19 -5.87
CA GLY A 94 14.97 4.61 -7.01
C GLY A 94 16.00 5.66 -6.63
N HIS A 95 16.69 6.19 -7.64
CA HIS A 95 17.60 7.31 -7.44
C HIS A 95 16.81 8.61 -7.19
N ASP A 96 17.30 9.44 -6.25
CA ASP A 96 16.71 10.75 -5.94
C ASP A 96 15.20 10.67 -5.60
N GLU A 97 14.85 9.69 -4.75
CA GLU A 97 13.50 9.49 -4.24
C GLU A 97 12.99 10.75 -3.54
N ARG A 98 11.88 11.31 -4.04
CA ARG A 98 11.31 12.56 -3.56
C ARG A 98 9.85 12.73 -3.97
N ILE A 99 9.17 13.62 -3.27
CA ILE A 99 7.81 14.08 -3.59
C ILE A 99 7.79 15.61 -3.70
N ALA A 100 6.76 16.16 -4.36
CA ALA A 100 6.53 17.60 -4.37
C ALA A 100 6.14 18.09 -2.97
N SER A 101 6.61 19.28 -2.58
CA SER A 101 6.23 19.94 -1.31
C SER A 101 4.71 20.09 -1.18
N ASP A 102 4.05 20.41 -2.29
CA ASP A 102 2.60 20.60 -2.32
C ASP A 102 1.85 19.28 -2.10
N SER A 103 2.41 18.15 -2.58
CA SER A 103 1.87 16.82 -2.27
C SER A 103 2.04 16.47 -0.80
N LEU A 104 3.16 16.83 -0.18
CA LEU A 104 3.37 16.65 1.26
C LEU A 104 2.33 17.44 2.07
N LEU A 105 2.15 18.72 1.74
CA LEU A 105 1.17 19.58 2.41
C LEU A 105 -0.27 19.06 2.23
N PHE A 106 -0.64 18.69 1.01
CA PHE A 106 -1.94 18.10 0.71
C PHE A 106 -2.16 16.80 1.50
N GLY A 107 -1.17 15.91 1.52
CA GLY A 107 -1.21 14.65 2.26
C GLY A 107 -1.47 14.86 3.75
N ILE A 108 -0.77 15.81 4.38
CA ILE A 108 -0.96 16.15 5.79
C ILE A 108 -2.38 16.66 6.05
N GLN A 109 -2.90 17.54 5.19
CA GLN A 109 -4.26 18.10 5.34
C GLN A 109 -5.33 17.00 5.24
N VAL A 110 -5.22 16.11 4.26
CA VAL A 110 -6.13 14.96 4.09
C VAL A 110 -6.07 14.05 5.31
N LEU A 111 -4.87 13.61 5.71
CA LEU A 111 -4.70 12.69 6.85
C LEU A 111 -5.20 13.30 8.16
N HIS A 112 -4.92 14.58 8.40
CA HIS A 112 -5.41 15.28 9.58
C HIS A 112 -6.96 15.30 9.60
N LYS A 113 -7.59 15.59 8.46
CA LYS A 113 -9.06 15.58 8.36
C LYS A 113 -9.65 14.18 8.54
N VAL A 114 -9.02 13.14 7.99
CA VAL A 114 -9.42 11.74 8.23
C VAL A 114 -9.41 11.43 9.72
N LEU A 115 -8.34 11.77 10.44
CA LEU A 115 -8.24 11.51 11.88
C LEU A 115 -9.31 12.27 12.66
N ARG A 116 -9.54 13.54 12.33
CA ARG A 116 -10.56 14.38 12.97
C ARG A 116 -11.97 13.83 12.74
N ASP A 117 -12.28 13.39 11.54
CA ASP A 117 -13.61 12.93 11.18
C ASP A 117 -13.88 11.47 11.59
N PHE A 118 -12.85 10.64 11.77
CA PHE A 118 -12.98 9.23 12.13
C PHE A 118 -12.89 8.97 13.63
N CYS A 119 -12.01 9.69 14.33
CA CYS A 119 -11.72 9.45 15.75
C CYS A 119 -12.27 10.54 16.69
N GLY A 120 -12.61 11.72 16.15
CA GLY A 120 -13.08 12.89 16.92
C GLY A 120 -14.59 12.96 16.99
#